data_AF-A0A8J8SFI7-F1
#
_entry.id   AF-A0A8J8SFI7-F1
#
_cell.length_a   1.000
_cell.length_b   1.000
_cell.length_c   1.000
_cell.angle_alpha   90.00
_cell.angle_beta   90.00
_cell.angle_gamma   90.00
#
_symmetry.space_group_name_H-M   'P 1'
#
loop_
_entity.id
_entity.type
_entity.pdbx_description
1 polymer ?
#
loop_
_entity_poly.entity_id
_entity_poly.type
_entity_poly.pdbx_seq_one_letter_code
_entity_poly.pdbx_strand_id
1 'polypeptide(L)'
;MNIMDLHTHTQFSDGDGTVEDIVRVAKEKGIKVGISDHVFCSKMNDMDAIENYLNALDQYDVYKGVEANMKDIIHWPDRLLHQLDYVISSVHTFYDRHTKDRIWLSSYFGYRVGHSSSYKKQYKTEDCEYIMEALLQTIEKCFRQSRVDIYGHCTILPFYDELQGTTFIDGWENEILHLCEKYQVALELSGLWKAPSTHLIKKALNKNIQFSLGSDCHRLTEICNLDYPLTLIQKLNIPQHRMFTIKNNKQS
;
A
#
# COMPACT_ATOMS: atom_id res chain seq x y z
N MET A 1 -12.44 -6.43 -17.94
CA MET A 1 -11.51 -5.61 -17.15
C MET A 1 -10.17 -6.32 -17.14
N ASN A 2 -9.08 -5.62 -17.47
CA ASN A 2 -7.73 -6.18 -17.28
C ASN A 2 -7.43 -6.12 -15.79
N ILE A 3 -7.33 -7.27 -15.14
CA ILE A 3 -7.05 -7.37 -13.70
C ILE A 3 -5.55 -7.30 -13.50
N MET A 4 -5.11 -6.38 -12.64
CA MET A 4 -3.73 -6.23 -12.24
C MET A 4 -3.64 -6.39 -10.73
N ASP A 5 -2.76 -7.25 -10.26
CA ASP A 5 -2.33 -7.28 -8.87
C ASP A 5 -1.04 -6.47 -8.75
N LEU A 6 -1.13 -5.28 -8.15
CA LEU A 6 -0.01 -4.34 -8.06
C LEU A 6 0.66 -4.33 -6.69
N HIS A 7 0.21 -5.16 -5.75
CA HIS A 7 0.84 -5.27 -4.44
C HIS A 7 1.23 -6.72 -4.19
N THR A 8 2.48 -7.06 -4.47
CA THR A 8 3.02 -8.41 -4.26
C THR A 8 4.46 -8.33 -3.75
N HIS A 9 4.82 -9.23 -2.83
CA HIS A 9 6.15 -9.29 -2.23
C HIS A 9 6.86 -10.60 -2.57
N THR A 10 8.18 -10.53 -2.68
CA THR A 10 9.05 -11.66 -3.01
C THR A 10 10.12 -11.85 -1.93
N GLN A 11 11.06 -12.75 -2.20
CA GLN A 11 12.23 -12.94 -1.36
C GLN A 11 13.18 -11.73 -1.32
N PHE A 12 13.00 -10.73 -2.21
CA PHE A 12 13.75 -9.48 -2.17
C PHE A 12 13.42 -8.64 -0.92
N SER A 13 12.19 -8.69 -0.40
CA SER A 13 11.84 -8.20 0.94
C SER A 13 11.51 -9.36 1.88
N ASP A 14 10.25 -9.62 2.17
CA ASP A 14 9.74 -10.46 3.25
C ASP A 14 8.63 -11.41 2.77
N GLY A 15 8.49 -11.56 1.45
CA GLY A 15 7.73 -12.64 0.85
C GLY A 15 8.50 -13.97 0.77
N ASP A 16 7.76 -15.07 0.82
CA ASP A 16 8.29 -16.43 0.67
C ASP A 16 8.59 -16.78 -0.80
N GLY A 17 7.85 -16.17 -1.73
CA GLY A 17 7.86 -16.51 -3.15
C GLY A 17 8.98 -15.85 -3.96
N THR A 18 9.42 -16.52 -5.02
CA THR A 18 10.27 -15.93 -6.05
C THR A 18 9.45 -15.10 -7.04
N VAL A 19 10.11 -14.30 -7.88
CA VAL A 19 9.42 -13.58 -8.97
C VAL A 19 8.76 -14.59 -9.92
N GLU A 20 9.42 -15.74 -10.17
CA GLU A 20 8.90 -16.84 -10.98
C GLU A 20 7.63 -17.45 -10.40
N ASP A 21 7.57 -17.66 -9.09
CA ASP A 21 6.37 -18.19 -8.43
C ASP A 21 5.17 -17.27 -8.66
N ILE A 22 5.38 -15.95 -8.51
CA ILE A 22 4.34 -14.95 -8.72
C ILE A 22 3.91 -14.93 -10.18
N VAL A 23 4.86 -14.85 -11.12
CA VAL A 23 4.59 -14.85 -12.56
C VAL A 23 3.84 -16.11 -12.99
N ARG A 24 4.21 -17.28 -12.46
CA ARG A 24 3.55 -18.56 -12.76
C ARG A 24 2.09 -18.53 -12.32
N VAL A 25 1.81 -18.18 -11.06
CA VAL A 25 0.43 -18.13 -10.54
C VAL A 25 -0.40 -17.06 -11.23
N ALA A 26 0.20 -15.89 -11.49
CA ALA A 26 -0.45 -14.80 -12.23
C ALA A 26 -0.89 -15.24 -13.62
N LYS A 27 -0.01 -15.94 -14.34
CA LYS A 27 -0.30 -16.51 -15.66
C LYS A 27 -1.41 -17.55 -15.61
N GLU A 28 -1.39 -18.45 -14.63
CA GLU A 28 -2.44 -19.46 -14.41
C GLU A 28 -3.81 -18.80 -14.18
N LYS A 29 -3.85 -17.66 -13.47
CA LYS A 29 -5.07 -16.90 -13.18
C LYS A 29 -5.46 -15.86 -14.25
N GLY A 30 -4.62 -15.65 -15.27
CA GLY A 30 -4.83 -14.60 -16.28
C GLY A 30 -4.75 -13.17 -15.70
N ILE A 31 -3.99 -12.98 -14.63
CA ILE A 31 -3.79 -11.70 -13.94
C ILE A 31 -2.44 -11.12 -14.36
N LYS A 32 -2.39 -9.81 -14.61
CA LYS A 32 -1.12 -9.07 -14.75
C LYS A 32 -0.60 -8.71 -13.36
N VAL A 33 0.70 -8.72 -13.17
CA VAL A 33 1.30 -8.48 -11.85
C VAL A 33 2.33 -7.38 -11.89
N GLY A 34 2.38 -6.60 -10.81
CA GLY A 34 3.54 -5.81 -10.46
C GLY A 34 4.18 -6.36 -9.19
N ILE A 35 5.51 -6.35 -9.15
CA ILE A 35 6.28 -6.70 -7.97
C ILE A 35 6.57 -5.41 -7.22
N SER A 36 6.30 -5.38 -5.91
CA SER A 36 6.34 -4.16 -5.09
C SER A 36 6.99 -4.39 -3.74
N ASP A 37 8.13 -5.10 -3.73
CA ASP A 37 8.86 -5.41 -2.50
C ASP A 37 9.17 -4.16 -1.65
N HIS A 38 9.26 -4.37 -0.33
CA HIS A 38 9.59 -3.34 0.63
C HIS A 38 11.00 -2.76 0.46
N VAL A 39 11.07 -1.44 0.53
CA VAL A 39 12.30 -0.63 0.37
C VAL A 39 12.53 0.24 1.62
N PHE A 40 13.75 0.19 2.17
CA PHE A 40 14.20 0.81 3.43
C PHE A 40 13.39 0.47 4.70
N CYS A 41 12.46 -0.50 4.61
CA CYS A 41 11.72 -1.03 5.75
C CYS A 41 11.82 -2.55 5.89
N SER A 42 12.69 -3.20 5.10
CA SER A 42 12.93 -4.64 5.11
C SER A 42 14.39 -4.96 4.73
N LYS A 43 14.64 -5.91 3.82
CA LYS A 43 15.99 -6.34 3.41
C LYS A 43 16.71 -5.31 2.51
N MET A 44 15.98 -4.62 1.64
CA MET A 44 16.57 -3.61 0.73
C MET A 44 16.76 -2.28 1.45
N ASN A 45 17.98 -1.98 1.91
CA ASN A 45 18.29 -0.79 2.71
C ASN A 45 19.31 0.18 2.06
N ASP A 46 19.70 -0.07 0.82
CA ASP A 46 20.60 0.78 0.07
C ASP A 46 20.25 0.75 -1.43
N MET A 47 20.91 1.63 -2.19
CA MET A 47 20.66 1.78 -3.62
C MET A 47 21.12 0.57 -4.44
N ASP A 48 22.19 -0.11 -4.02
CA ASP A 48 22.72 -1.27 -4.74
C ASP A 48 21.72 -2.44 -4.65
N ALA A 49 21.09 -2.65 -3.50
CA ALA A 49 20.04 -3.63 -3.32
C ALA A 49 18.82 -3.34 -4.21
N ILE A 50 18.43 -2.07 -4.32
CA ILE A 50 17.30 -1.65 -5.17
C ILE A 50 17.64 -1.83 -6.66
N GLU A 51 18.86 -1.46 -7.09
CA GLU A 51 19.30 -1.68 -8.47
C GLU A 51 19.34 -3.18 -8.82
N ASN A 52 19.82 -4.03 -7.91
CA ASN A 52 19.81 -5.48 -8.09
C ASN A 52 18.39 -6.04 -8.22
N TYR A 53 17.46 -5.56 -7.41
CA TYR A 53 16.03 -5.89 -7.52
C TYR A 53 15.46 -5.49 -8.88
N LEU A 54 15.64 -4.25 -9.31
CA LEU A 54 15.14 -3.77 -10.61
C LEU A 54 15.73 -4.54 -11.79
N ASN A 55 17.03 -4.85 -11.75
CA ASN A 55 17.71 -5.66 -12.76
C ASN A 55 17.17 -7.10 -12.81
N ALA A 56 16.80 -7.67 -11.67
CA ALA A 56 16.17 -8.99 -11.62
C ALA A 56 14.77 -8.94 -12.25
N LEU A 57 13.97 -7.91 -11.95
CA LEU A 57 12.64 -7.74 -12.52
C LEU A 57 12.64 -7.57 -14.05
N ASP A 58 13.69 -6.99 -14.62
CA ASP A 58 13.85 -6.84 -16.08
C ASP A 58 13.87 -8.19 -16.85
N GLN A 59 14.05 -9.31 -16.15
CA GLN A 59 13.98 -10.65 -16.75
C GLN A 59 12.55 -11.19 -16.89
N TYR A 60 11.54 -10.50 -16.36
CA TYR A 60 10.15 -10.97 -16.30
C TYR A 60 9.18 -9.95 -16.93
N ASP A 61 8.05 -10.43 -17.47
CA ASP A 61 6.93 -9.59 -17.93
C ASP A 61 6.07 -9.17 -16.73
N VAL A 62 6.63 -8.33 -15.87
CA VAL A 62 5.99 -7.76 -14.68
C VAL A 62 6.13 -6.24 -14.67
N TYR A 63 5.25 -5.55 -13.96
CA TYR A 63 5.45 -4.14 -13.67
C TYR A 63 6.43 -3.96 -12.51
N LYS A 64 7.35 -3.00 -12.64
CA LYS A 64 8.38 -2.69 -11.64
C LYS A 64 7.83 -1.68 -10.63
N GLY A 65 7.39 -2.17 -9.49
CA GLY A 65 6.95 -1.37 -8.36
C GLY A 65 7.85 -1.49 -7.15
N VAL A 66 7.53 -0.71 -6.13
CA VAL A 66 8.08 -0.82 -4.77
C VAL A 66 6.99 -0.43 -3.77
N GLU A 67 7.12 -0.89 -2.54
CA GLU A 67 6.37 -0.35 -1.41
C GLU A 67 7.31 0.34 -0.41
N ALA A 68 7.21 1.66 -0.32
CA ALA A 68 8.02 2.47 0.58
C ALA A 68 7.23 2.93 1.81
N ASN A 69 7.85 2.87 2.99
CA ASN A 69 7.31 3.58 4.15
C ASN A 69 7.33 5.10 3.88
N MET A 70 6.21 5.77 4.10
CA MET A 70 5.98 7.18 3.70
C MET A 70 7.02 8.19 4.21
N LYS A 71 7.67 7.91 5.35
CA LYS A 71 8.72 8.81 5.85
C LYS A 71 10.06 8.66 5.16
N ASP A 72 10.33 7.50 4.57
CA ASP A 72 11.66 7.15 4.05
C ASP A 72 11.79 7.51 2.55
N ILE A 73 10.67 7.58 1.81
CA ILE A 73 10.65 7.86 0.37
C ILE A 73 10.99 9.32 -0.01
N ILE A 74 10.88 10.27 0.92
CA ILE A 74 11.02 11.71 0.65
C ILE A 74 12.45 12.08 0.20
N HIS A 75 13.42 11.18 0.41
CA HIS A 75 14.85 11.43 0.14
C HIS A 75 15.37 10.73 -1.12
N TRP A 76 14.49 10.16 -1.93
CA TRP A 76 14.90 9.35 -3.08
C TRP A 76 15.23 10.20 -4.31
N PRO A 77 16.26 9.82 -5.10
CA PRO A 77 16.59 10.53 -6.33
C PRO A 77 15.55 10.26 -7.42
N ASP A 78 15.18 11.28 -8.19
CA ASP A 78 14.22 11.17 -9.32
C ASP A 78 14.60 10.06 -10.31
N ARG A 79 15.91 9.83 -10.52
CA ARG A 79 16.42 8.76 -11.39
C ARG A 79 15.91 7.38 -10.96
N LEU A 80 15.76 7.13 -9.65
CA LEU A 80 15.19 5.88 -9.17
C LEU A 80 13.69 5.83 -9.46
N LEU A 81 12.97 6.90 -9.13
CA LEU A 81 11.52 6.99 -9.35
C LEU A 81 11.11 6.86 -10.82
N HIS A 82 11.98 7.24 -11.76
CA HIS A 82 11.77 7.08 -13.20
C HIS A 82 11.94 5.65 -13.73
N GLN A 83 12.64 4.78 -12.98
CA GLN A 83 12.80 3.37 -13.36
C GLN A 83 11.61 2.51 -12.93
N LEU A 84 10.75 3.05 -12.08
CA LEU A 84 9.56 2.39 -11.54
C LEU A 84 8.33 2.69 -12.40
N ASP A 85 7.55 1.67 -12.67
CA ASP A 85 6.24 1.79 -13.31
C ASP A 85 5.24 2.44 -12.35
N TYR A 86 5.34 2.13 -11.06
CA TYR A 86 4.50 2.69 -10.00
C TYR A 86 5.16 2.63 -8.62
N VAL A 87 4.66 3.43 -7.69
CA VAL A 87 5.11 3.47 -6.29
C VAL A 87 3.90 3.32 -5.37
N ILE A 88 3.96 2.29 -4.52
CA ILE A 88 3.10 2.18 -3.34
C ILE A 88 3.80 2.87 -2.18
N SER A 89 3.07 3.67 -1.41
CA SER A 89 3.56 4.13 -0.13
C SER A 89 2.55 3.91 0.98
N SER A 90 3.05 3.43 2.11
CA SER A 90 2.26 2.95 3.25
C SER A 90 2.82 3.49 4.57
N VAL A 91 1.98 3.50 5.61
CA VAL A 91 2.40 3.89 6.97
C VAL A 91 2.83 2.64 7.71
N HIS A 92 4.14 2.45 7.90
CA HIS A 92 4.70 1.33 8.68
C HIS A 92 5.24 1.77 10.05
N THR A 93 5.33 3.07 10.28
CA THR A 93 5.82 3.64 11.53
C THR A 93 5.02 4.85 11.97
N PHE A 94 4.94 5.06 13.28
CA PHE A 94 4.46 6.30 13.88
C PHE A 94 5.46 6.79 14.93
N TYR A 95 5.24 8.00 15.45
CA TYR A 95 6.08 8.56 16.49
C TYR A 95 5.26 8.67 17.77
N ASP A 96 5.81 8.16 18.87
CA ASP A 96 5.18 8.32 20.16
C ASP A 96 5.11 9.81 20.54
N ARG A 97 3.97 10.23 21.08
CA ARG A 97 3.71 11.64 21.37
C ARG A 97 4.67 12.19 22.42
N HIS A 98 5.05 11.38 23.40
CA HIS A 98 5.77 11.82 24.60
C HIS A 98 7.29 11.65 24.44
N THR A 99 7.73 10.47 24.05
CA THR A 99 9.14 10.10 23.89
C THR A 99 9.73 10.57 22.56
N LYS A 100 8.87 10.77 21.54
CA LYS A 100 9.28 11.02 20.14
C LYS A 100 10.05 9.85 19.51
N ASP A 101 9.95 8.66 20.10
CA ASP A 101 10.53 7.45 19.52
C ASP A 101 9.75 7.03 18.27
N ARG A 102 10.48 6.58 17.23
CA ARG A 102 9.90 5.94 16.05
C ARG A 102 9.52 4.51 16.41
N ILE A 103 8.25 4.16 16.24
CA ILE A 103 7.69 2.84 16.56
C ILE A 103 7.23 2.16 15.28
N TRP A 104 7.64 0.90 15.10
CA TRP A 104 7.24 0.05 13.98
C TRP A 104 5.88 -0.62 14.24
N LEU A 105 5.05 -0.69 13.19
CA LEU A 105 3.73 -1.32 13.22
C LEU A 105 3.75 -2.81 12.86
N SER A 106 4.92 -3.39 12.55
CA SER A 106 5.06 -4.80 12.15
C SER A 106 4.46 -5.78 13.14
N SER A 107 4.55 -5.51 14.45
CA SER A 107 3.94 -6.35 15.49
C SER A 107 2.40 -6.31 15.46
N TYR A 108 1.82 -5.13 15.17
CA TYR A 108 0.38 -4.97 14.98
C TYR A 108 -0.06 -5.65 13.68
N PHE A 109 0.68 -5.47 12.58
CA PHE A 109 0.40 -6.11 11.31
C PHE A 109 0.37 -7.63 11.45
N GLY A 110 1.42 -8.23 12.01
CA GLY A 110 1.48 -9.67 12.26
C GLY A 110 0.31 -10.17 13.11
N TYR A 111 -0.11 -9.42 14.14
CA TYR A 111 -1.29 -9.76 14.94
C TYR A 111 -2.59 -9.67 14.12
N ARG A 112 -2.76 -8.60 13.35
CA ARG A 112 -3.98 -8.32 12.58
C ARG A 112 -4.25 -9.35 11.49
N VAL A 113 -3.21 -9.88 10.84
CA VAL A 113 -3.34 -11.00 9.87
C VAL A 113 -3.29 -12.39 10.52
N GLY A 114 -3.17 -12.47 11.85
CA GLY A 114 -3.13 -13.74 12.57
C GLY A 114 -1.81 -14.51 12.43
N HIS A 115 -0.73 -13.85 12.01
CA HIS A 115 0.63 -14.41 12.00
C HIS A 115 1.27 -14.38 13.40
N SER A 116 0.79 -13.50 14.28
CA SER A 116 1.15 -13.42 15.71
C SER A 116 -0.09 -13.60 16.58
N SER A 117 0.05 -14.33 17.69
CA SER A 117 -1.02 -14.52 18.68
C SER A 117 -1.21 -13.32 19.62
N SER A 118 -0.27 -12.38 19.64
CA SER A 118 -0.34 -11.23 20.54
C SER A 118 0.24 -9.97 19.91
N TYR A 119 -0.33 -8.84 20.31
CA TYR A 119 0.16 -7.50 20.03
C TYR A 119 0.23 -6.71 21.33
N LYS A 120 1.42 -6.17 21.65
CA LYS A 120 1.58 -5.25 22.76
C LYS A 120 1.45 -3.83 22.25
N LYS A 121 0.35 -3.19 22.62
CA LYS A 121 0.11 -1.77 22.37
C LYS A 121 1.26 -0.91 22.94
N GLN A 122 1.78 0.00 22.12
CA GLN A 122 2.88 0.92 22.45
C GLN A 122 2.46 2.40 22.44
N TYR A 123 1.17 2.68 22.55
CA TYR A 123 0.59 4.02 22.59
C TYR A 123 -0.55 4.05 23.61
N LYS A 124 -1.03 5.23 24.01
CA LYS A 124 -2.24 5.36 24.85
C LYS A 124 -3.46 5.63 23.97
N THR A 125 -4.65 5.16 24.36
CA THR A 125 -5.88 5.42 23.60
C THR A 125 -6.17 6.92 23.47
N GLU A 126 -5.90 7.70 24.52
CA GLU A 126 -6.06 9.16 24.52
C GLU A 126 -5.14 9.90 23.52
N ASP A 127 -4.11 9.22 23.00
CA ASP A 127 -3.20 9.78 22.00
C ASP A 127 -3.58 9.41 20.56
N CYS A 128 -4.59 8.54 20.34
CA CYS A 128 -4.95 8.04 19.01
C CYS A 128 -5.28 9.17 18.03
N GLU A 129 -6.09 10.14 18.43
CA GLU A 129 -6.48 11.27 17.56
C GLU A 129 -5.25 12.12 17.18
N TYR A 130 -4.38 12.43 18.16
CA TYR A 130 -3.14 13.15 17.93
C TYR A 130 -2.19 12.41 16.97
N ILE A 131 -2.04 11.09 17.15
CA ILE A 131 -1.22 10.26 16.27
C ILE A 131 -1.80 10.28 14.85
N MET A 132 -3.13 10.15 14.71
CA MET A 132 -3.82 10.17 13.43
C MET A 132 -3.67 11.51 12.71
N GLU A 133 -3.72 12.64 13.41
CA GLU A 133 -3.44 13.97 12.85
C GLU A 133 -1.98 14.11 12.40
N ALA A 134 -1.03 13.63 13.21
CA ALA A 134 0.39 13.65 12.85
C ALA A 134 0.68 12.76 11.62
N LEU A 135 -0.07 11.67 11.44
CA LEU A 135 0.00 10.84 10.25
C LEU A 135 -0.59 11.53 9.03
N LEU A 136 -1.70 12.26 9.14
CA LEU A 136 -2.20 13.10 8.02
C LEU A 136 -1.12 14.05 7.51
N GLN A 137 -0.41 14.71 8.42
CA GLN A 137 0.70 15.61 8.04
C GLN A 137 1.84 14.86 7.36
N THR A 138 2.13 13.64 7.81
CA THR A 138 3.15 12.78 7.20
C THR A 138 2.74 12.33 5.80
N ILE A 139 1.48 11.93 5.63
CA ILE A 139 0.88 11.50 4.36
C ILE A 139 0.90 12.67 3.37
N GLU A 140 0.40 13.85 3.75
CA GLU A 140 0.43 15.02 2.88
C GLU A 140 1.85 15.41 2.50
N LYS A 141 2.78 15.40 3.46
CA LYS A 141 4.19 15.71 3.18
C LYS A 141 4.77 14.72 2.17
N CYS A 142 4.48 13.43 2.31
CA CYS A 142 4.91 12.39 1.37
C CYS A 142 4.36 12.64 -0.03
N PHE A 143 3.02 12.77 -0.17
CA PHE A 143 2.37 13.00 -1.46
C PHE A 143 2.83 14.28 -2.15
N ARG A 144 3.21 15.30 -1.38
CA ARG A 144 3.70 16.57 -1.92
C ARG A 144 5.16 16.54 -2.37
N GLN A 145 5.99 15.71 -1.75
CA GLN A 145 7.45 15.78 -1.91
C GLN A 145 8.06 14.61 -2.66
N SER A 146 7.32 13.52 -2.88
CA SER A 146 7.78 12.36 -3.63
C SER A 146 6.67 11.81 -4.52
N ARG A 147 7.05 11.02 -5.52
CA ARG A 147 6.10 10.31 -6.37
C ARG A 147 5.46 9.19 -5.54
N VAL A 148 4.15 9.26 -5.37
CA VAL A 148 3.34 8.16 -4.85
C VAL A 148 2.19 7.96 -5.82
N ASP A 149 2.05 6.76 -6.36
CA ASP A 149 0.96 6.45 -7.29
C ASP A 149 -0.22 5.79 -6.55
N ILE A 150 0.07 5.00 -5.51
CA ILE A 150 -0.91 4.22 -4.74
C ILE A 150 -0.65 4.39 -3.24
N TYR A 151 -1.71 4.69 -2.47
CA TYR A 151 -1.69 4.61 -1.02
C TYR A 151 -2.05 3.18 -0.59
N GLY A 152 -1.04 2.42 -0.14
CA GLY A 152 -1.18 1.05 0.33
C GLY A 152 -1.95 0.97 1.65
N HIS A 153 -2.82 -0.03 1.74
CA HIS A 153 -3.57 -0.49 2.91
C HIS A 153 -3.91 0.66 3.90
N CYS A 154 -4.58 1.68 3.38
CA CYS A 154 -4.62 3.04 3.93
C CYS A 154 -5.32 3.21 5.29
N THR A 155 -6.05 2.21 5.74
CA THR A 155 -6.78 2.20 7.02
C THR A 155 -6.23 1.16 8.00
N ILE A 156 -5.09 0.53 7.70
CA ILE A 156 -4.52 -0.55 8.50
C ILE A 156 -3.63 0.02 9.58
N LEU A 157 -4.28 0.53 10.61
CA LEU A 157 -3.64 1.33 11.65
C LEU A 157 -4.29 1.01 13.01
N PRO A 158 -3.50 0.73 14.06
CA PRO A 158 -4.07 0.28 15.34
C PRO A 158 -4.90 1.39 16.01
N PHE A 159 -4.53 2.65 15.79
CA PHE A 159 -5.27 3.82 16.27
C PHE A 159 -6.50 4.16 15.40
N TYR A 160 -6.53 3.74 14.12
CA TYR A 160 -7.76 3.81 13.30
C TYR A 160 -8.80 2.80 13.80
N ASP A 161 -8.36 1.59 14.17
CA ASP A 161 -9.23 0.54 14.74
C ASP A 161 -9.84 0.98 16.09
N GLU A 162 -9.05 1.65 16.94
CA GLU A 162 -9.50 2.16 18.26
C GLU A 162 -10.55 3.27 18.17
N LEU A 163 -10.54 4.03 17.07
CA LEU A 163 -11.41 5.18 16.88
C LEU A 163 -12.62 4.86 15.96
N GLN A 164 -12.82 3.59 15.59
CA GLN A 164 -13.95 3.20 14.75
C GLN A 164 -15.29 3.66 15.32
N GLY A 165 -16.15 4.21 14.45
CA GLY A 165 -17.47 4.71 14.83
C GLY A 165 -17.47 6.12 15.46
N THR A 166 -16.32 6.76 15.61
CA THR A 166 -16.24 8.16 16.05
C THR A 166 -16.43 9.13 14.88
N THR A 167 -16.92 10.35 15.17
CA THR A 167 -16.96 11.45 14.20
C THR A 167 -15.56 11.88 13.76
N PHE A 168 -14.55 11.68 14.60
CA PHE A 168 -13.15 11.92 14.25
C PHE A 168 -12.72 11.08 13.06
N ILE A 169 -13.00 9.76 13.05
CA ILE A 169 -12.65 8.90 11.91
C ILE A 169 -13.36 9.33 10.64
N ASP A 170 -14.64 9.72 10.73
CA ASP A 170 -15.36 10.22 9.55
C ASP A 170 -14.69 11.46 8.95
N GLY A 171 -14.21 12.38 9.78
CA GLY A 171 -13.45 13.56 9.38
C GLY A 171 -12.08 13.20 8.80
N TRP A 172 -11.32 12.35 9.49
CA TRP A 172 -10.01 11.88 9.06
C TRP A 172 -10.06 11.17 7.71
N GLU A 173 -11.06 10.32 7.50
CA GLU A 173 -11.31 9.67 6.21
C GLU A 173 -11.55 10.71 5.10
N ASN A 174 -12.34 11.74 5.35
CA ASN A 174 -12.58 12.80 4.37
C ASN A 174 -11.30 13.53 3.99
N GLU A 175 -10.41 13.79 4.96
CA GLU A 175 -9.11 14.41 4.72
C GLU A 175 -8.18 13.51 3.90
N ILE A 176 -8.10 12.20 4.22
CA ILE A 176 -7.34 11.25 3.38
C ILE A 176 -7.83 11.23 1.95
N LEU A 177 -9.16 11.19 1.75
CA LEU A 177 -9.73 11.22 0.41
C LEU A 177 -9.44 12.55 -0.30
N HIS A 178 -9.48 13.67 0.42
CA HIS A 178 -9.09 14.97 -0.13
C HIS A 178 -7.62 14.96 -0.59
N LEU A 179 -6.70 14.42 0.21
CA LEU A 179 -5.29 14.30 -0.15
C LEU A 179 -5.09 13.39 -1.37
N CYS A 180 -5.74 12.23 -1.41
CA CYS A 180 -5.66 11.31 -2.54
C CYS A 180 -6.16 11.97 -3.83
N GLU A 181 -7.29 12.70 -3.77
CA GLU A 181 -7.83 13.43 -4.92
C GLU A 181 -6.92 14.59 -5.36
N LYS A 182 -6.41 15.39 -4.41
CA LYS A 182 -5.54 16.54 -4.66
C LYS A 182 -4.22 16.15 -5.32
N TYR A 183 -3.59 15.07 -4.87
CA TYR A 183 -2.30 14.61 -5.37
C TYR A 183 -2.42 13.47 -6.39
N GLN A 184 -3.64 13.11 -6.80
CA GLN A 184 -3.92 12.05 -7.78
C GLN A 184 -3.37 10.67 -7.38
N VAL A 185 -3.39 10.37 -6.08
CA VAL A 185 -2.96 9.09 -5.52
C VAL A 185 -4.15 8.13 -5.49
N ALA A 186 -3.96 6.92 -6.03
CA ALA A 186 -4.97 5.87 -5.98
C ALA A 186 -5.08 5.25 -4.59
N LEU A 187 -6.27 4.77 -4.23
CA LEU A 187 -6.48 3.98 -3.01
C LEU A 187 -6.35 2.50 -3.31
N GLU A 188 -5.60 1.77 -2.51
CA GLU A 188 -5.58 0.31 -2.60
C GLU A 188 -6.88 -0.32 -2.09
N LEU A 189 -7.37 -1.32 -2.82
CA LEU A 189 -8.29 -2.35 -2.33
C LEU A 189 -7.49 -3.63 -2.06
N SER A 190 -7.15 -3.86 -0.79
CA SER A 190 -6.25 -4.94 -0.39
C SER A 190 -6.98 -6.25 -0.12
N GLY A 191 -6.48 -7.33 -0.74
CA GLY A 191 -6.92 -8.71 -0.55
C GLY A 191 -6.57 -9.26 0.83
N LEU A 192 -5.30 -9.17 1.23
CA LEU A 192 -4.83 -9.65 2.54
C LEU A 192 -5.57 -8.94 3.70
N TRP A 193 -5.61 -7.61 3.65
CA TRP A 193 -6.12 -6.80 4.75
C TRP A 193 -7.64 -6.66 4.79
N LYS A 194 -8.32 -7.07 3.70
CA LYS A 194 -9.77 -6.89 3.50
C LYS A 194 -10.21 -5.45 3.78
N ALA A 195 -9.49 -4.51 3.19
CA ALA A 195 -9.62 -3.08 3.47
C ALA A 195 -9.43 -2.23 2.21
N PRO A 196 -9.86 -0.96 2.20
CA PRO A 196 -10.59 -0.26 3.27
C PRO A 196 -12.06 -0.71 3.40
N SER A 197 -12.77 -0.09 4.34
CA SER A 197 -14.19 -0.36 4.58
C SER A 197 -15.07 0.05 3.38
N THR A 198 -16.23 -0.61 3.22
CA THR A 198 -17.19 -0.20 2.18
C THR A 198 -17.72 1.23 2.35
N HIS A 199 -17.69 1.76 3.57
CA HIS A 199 -18.05 3.15 3.86
C HIS A 199 -17.05 4.11 3.23
N LEU A 200 -15.75 3.90 3.45
CA LEU A 200 -14.70 4.72 2.84
C LEU A 200 -14.74 4.64 1.31
N ILE A 201 -14.92 3.43 0.75
CA ILE A 201 -14.99 3.24 -0.71
C ILE A 201 -16.16 4.02 -1.30
N LYS A 202 -17.33 4.01 -0.65
CA LYS A 202 -18.50 4.81 -1.09
C LYS A 202 -18.22 6.31 -1.05
N LYS A 203 -17.53 6.81 -0.02
CA LYS A 203 -17.08 8.22 0.03
C LYS A 203 -16.11 8.52 -1.12
N ALA A 204 -15.15 7.63 -1.38
CA ALA A 204 -14.16 7.78 -2.45
C ALA A 204 -14.81 7.77 -3.84
N LEU A 205 -15.88 6.99 -4.05
CA LEU A 205 -16.63 6.96 -5.32
C LEU A 205 -17.26 8.31 -5.67
N ASN A 206 -17.58 9.16 -4.69
CA ASN A 206 -18.10 10.52 -4.91
C ASN A 206 -16.99 11.55 -5.26
N LYS A 207 -15.74 11.10 -5.33
CA LYS A 207 -14.54 11.90 -5.63
C LYS A 207 -13.83 11.37 -6.86
N ASN A 208 -12.92 12.14 -7.45
CA ASN A 208 -12.13 11.70 -8.59
C ASN A 208 -10.89 10.89 -8.16
N ILE A 209 -11.11 9.76 -7.49
CA ILE A 209 -10.05 8.89 -6.95
C ILE A 209 -10.06 7.54 -7.67
N GLN A 210 -8.89 7.06 -8.09
CA GLN A 210 -8.76 5.71 -8.67
C GLN A 210 -8.52 4.66 -7.59
N PHE A 211 -8.82 3.40 -7.91
CA PHE A 211 -8.62 2.25 -7.04
C PHE A 211 -7.59 1.29 -7.64
N SER A 212 -6.57 0.92 -6.87
CA SER A 212 -5.63 -0.14 -7.22
C SER A 212 -6.05 -1.46 -6.56
N LEU A 213 -5.69 -2.60 -7.15
CA LEU A 213 -5.86 -3.91 -6.52
C LEU A 213 -4.51 -4.44 -6.07
N GLY A 214 -4.48 -5.02 -4.88
CA GLY A 214 -3.30 -5.63 -4.30
C GLY A 214 -3.66 -6.87 -3.51
N SER A 215 -2.99 -8.00 -3.75
CA SER A 215 -3.11 -9.16 -2.88
C SER A 215 -2.33 -8.98 -1.58
N ASP A 216 -1.23 -8.21 -1.65
CA ASP A 216 -0.25 -8.01 -0.59
C ASP A 216 0.34 -9.35 -0.10
N CYS A 217 0.60 -10.25 -1.07
CA CYS A 217 0.99 -11.61 -0.77
C CYS A 217 2.40 -11.67 -0.16
N HIS A 218 2.51 -12.31 1.00
CA HIS A 218 3.78 -12.67 1.62
C HIS A 218 3.99 -14.18 1.63
N ARG A 219 2.93 -14.97 1.48
CA ARG A 219 2.98 -16.43 1.37
C ARG A 219 2.60 -16.90 -0.03
N LEU A 220 3.12 -18.06 -0.44
CA LEU A 220 2.79 -18.68 -1.73
C LEU A 220 1.27 -18.88 -1.94
N THR A 221 0.52 -19.13 -0.87
CA THR A 221 -0.93 -19.32 -0.92
C THR A 221 -1.72 -18.02 -1.11
N GLU A 222 -1.10 -16.87 -0.92
CA GLU A 222 -1.72 -15.55 -1.01
C GLU A 222 -1.55 -14.91 -2.39
N ILE A 223 -0.66 -15.45 -3.23
CA ILE A 223 -0.32 -14.90 -4.54
C ILE A 223 -1.59 -14.70 -5.39
N CYS A 224 -1.80 -13.47 -5.84
CA CYS A 224 -2.96 -13.06 -6.63
C CYS A 224 -4.30 -13.46 -5.98
N ASN A 225 -4.37 -13.43 -4.65
CA ASN A 225 -5.64 -13.55 -3.93
C ASN A 225 -6.38 -12.20 -3.96
N LEU A 226 -7.18 -12.01 -5.01
CA LEU A 226 -7.97 -10.81 -5.24
C LEU A 226 -9.47 -11.02 -5.01
N ASP A 227 -9.87 -12.11 -4.34
CA ASP A 227 -11.28 -12.47 -4.17
C ASP A 227 -12.09 -11.37 -3.46
N TYR A 228 -11.53 -10.81 -2.39
CA TYR A 228 -12.13 -9.71 -1.65
C TYR A 228 -12.28 -8.43 -2.49
N PRO A 229 -11.21 -7.86 -3.07
CA PRO A 229 -11.34 -6.63 -3.87
C PRO A 229 -12.24 -6.81 -5.10
N LEU A 230 -12.18 -7.95 -5.79
CA LEU A 230 -13.06 -8.23 -6.94
C LEU A 230 -14.53 -8.32 -6.53
N THR A 231 -14.82 -8.93 -5.38
CA THR A 231 -16.17 -8.95 -4.81
C THR A 231 -16.66 -7.54 -4.47
N LEU A 232 -15.79 -6.68 -3.91
CA LEU A 232 -16.13 -5.29 -3.63
C LEU A 232 -16.46 -4.49 -4.89
N ILE A 233 -15.66 -4.64 -5.95
CA ILE A 233 -15.90 -3.99 -7.24
C ILE A 233 -17.30 -4.34 -7.77
N GLN A 234 -17.65 -5.62 -7.75
CA GLN A 234 -18.97 -6.09 -8.18
C GLN A 234 -20.08 -5.55 -7.28
N LYS A 235 -19.94 -5.68 -5.95
CA LYS A 235 -20.96 -5.28 -4.97
C LYS A 235 -21.25 -3.78 -5.01
N LEU A 236 -20.23 -2.96 -5.23
CA LEU A 236 -20.35 -1.49 -5.23
C LEU A 236 -20.48 -0.91 -6.64
N ASN A 237 -20.53 -1.75 -7.68
CA ASN A 237 -20.56 -1.35 -9.09
C ASN A 237 -19.46 -0.34 -9.43
N ILE A 238 -18.22 -0.58 -8.96
CA ILE A 238 -17.09 0.32 -9.24
C ILE A 238 -16.82 0.29 -10.75
N PRO A 239 -16.92 1.42 -11.46
CA PRO A 239 -16.79 1.43 -12.90
C PRO A 239 -15.33 1.29 -13.33
N GLN A 240 -15.10 0.66 -14.47
CA GLN A 240 -13.74 0.33 -14.94
C GLN A 240 -12.80 1.55 -15.05
N HIS A 241 -13.31 2.74 -15.41
CA HIS A 241 -12.49 3.95 -15.52
C HIS A 241 -11.99 4.47 -14.16
N ARG A 242 -12.53 3.95 -13.05
CA ARG A 242 -12.07 4.25 -11.68
C ARG A 242 -10.99 3.28 -11.22
N MET A 243 -10.63 2.29 -12.02
CA MET A 243 -9.49 1.41 -11.70
C MET A 243 -8.19 2.09 -12.11
N PHE A 244 -7.19 2.03 -11.24
CA PHE A 244 -5.85 2.50 -11.51
C PHE A 244 -5.23 1.67 -12.63
N THR A 245 -4.50 2.34 -13.51
CA THR A 245 -3.80 1.73 -14.63
C THR A 245 -2.43 2.34 -14.75
N ILE A 246 -1.42 1.52 -14.97
CA ILE A 246 -0.07 1.99 -15.25
C ILE A 246 -0.08 2.62 -16.64
N LYS A 247 0.33 3.89 -16.71
CA LYS A 247 0.46 4.60 -17.98
C LYS A 247 1.67 4.04 -18.70
N ASN A 248 1.47 3.48 -19.90
CA ASN A 248 2.58 3.08 -20.75
C ASN A 248 3.36 4.32 -21.17
N ASN A 249 4.49 4.60 -20.52
CA ASN A 249 5.43 5.64 -20.95
C ASN A 249 6.22 5.25 -22.22
N LYS A 250 5.92 4.10 -22.83
CA LYS A 250 6.51 3.64 -24.10
C LYS A 250 5.74 4.15 -25.32
N GLN A 251 5.52 5.44 -25.44
CA GLN A 251 5.22 6.11 -26.72
C GLN A 251 5.80 7.53 -26.73
N SER A 252 7.04 7.64 -27.16
CA SER A 252 7.62 8.78 -27.88
C SER A 252 8.92 8.34 -28.54
#